data_AF-A0A7C5STZ9-F1
#
_entry.id   AF-A0A7C5STZ9-F1
#
_cell.length_a   1.000
_cell.length_b   1.000
_cell.length_c   1.000
_cell.angle_alpha   90.00
_cell.angle_beta   90.00
_cell.angle_gamma   90.00
#
_symmetry.space_group_name_H-M   'P 1'
#
loop_
_entity.id
_entity.type
_entity.pdbx_description
1 polymer ?
#
loop_
_entity_poly.entity_id
_entity_poly.type
_entity_poly.pdbx_seq_one_letter_code
_entity_poly.pdbx_strand_id
1 'polypeptide(L)'
;MWNSIEYWQDYPKLALPEWINSFSPKKLPVGTIILDSRMQELGISKSVQQIEYGGKGVVINIKFVFNYEYDVFPSELAMWFFVNTTQPLLVQVVWIKPDGTEVPVYADKLGSYKYYRITGDSKFLSSFERELVKKLGAKPNYAMTSEIALFAKEDESILSKETVYPIKGRYRVEIRATSQDPNADLDVKLNIYGKVYGLVGTDRNRRDLWIGILWGAPLALSFGVLASVMTAFLQMIIAATAAWYGKWMDYLISRLNEIVMVIPFLPLLIMISYFYKFSIWTLLFVVVVLSIFGAGIKTYRAMFLQIREMSYIEAAQAYGASNARIIIRYMVPRVLPTIIPNIVLSVPSFVFLEAALAILGVGDPQAITWGKILDEAYSGGALYWGYYHWILAPSLCLVLISIGFALMGFTLDRVFNPRLRER
;
A
#
# COMPACT_ATOMS: atom_id res chain seq x y z
N MET A 1 2.16 -12.01 4.02
CA MET A 1 2.76 -11.59 2.73
C MET A 1 2.92 -10.07 2.67
N TRP A 2 1.83 -9.27 2.72
CA TRP A 2 1.91 -7.80 2.64
C TRP A 2 2.93 -7.14 3.57
N ASN A 3 2.94 -7.51 4.85
CA ASN A 3 3.84 -6.94 5.86
C ASN A 3 5.28 -7.52 5.84
N SER A 4 5.58 -8.47 4.94
CA SER A 4 6.92 -9.07 4.82
C SER A 4 7.76 -8.28 3.83
N ILE A 5 8.76 -7.54 4.31
CA ILE A 5 9.65 -6.74 3.47
C ILE A 5 10.44 -7.62 2.48
N GLU A 6 10.88 -8.80 2.93
CA GLU A 6 11.63 -9.75 2.10
C GLU A 6 10.83 -10.25 0.90
N TYR A 7 9.50 -10.39 1.04
CA TYR A 7 8.65 -10.82 -0.06
C TYR A 7 8.65 -9.80 -1.22
N TRP A 8 8.75 -8.51 -0.92
CA TRP A 8 8.68 -7.43 -1.91
C TRP A 8 10.04 -6.94 -2.39
N GLN A 9 11.15 -7.53 -1.92
CA GLN A 9 12.50 -7.05 -2.24
C GLN A 9 12.81 -7.05 -3.74
N ASP A 10 12.15 -7.92 -4.50
CA ASP A 10 12.33 -8.06 -5.95
C ASP A 10 11.51 -7.09 -6.79
N TYR A 11 10.65 -6.30 -6.16
CA TYR A 11 9.77 -5.36 -6.83
C TYR A 11 10.44 -3.99 -6.89
N PRO A 12 10.19 -3.19 -7.94
CA PRO A 12 10.73 -1.84 -7.98
C PRO A 12 10.10 -0.98 -6.89
N LYS A 13 10.86 -0.01 -6.39
CA LYS A 13 10.39 0.92 -5.36
C LYS A 13 9.74 2.12 -6.04
N LEU A 14 8.56 2.55 -5.59
CA LEU A 14 7.85 3.75 -6.09
C LEU A 14 7.67 3.75 -7.61
N ALA A 15 7.55 2.56 -8.21
CA ALA A 15 7.26 2.42 -9.62
C ALA A 15 5.84 2.87 -9.93
N LEU A 16 5.72 3.62 -11.03
CA LEU A 16 4.45 4.05 -11.59
C LEU A 16 3.64 2.87 -12.17
N PRO A 17 2.34 3.04 -12.45
CA PRO A 17 1.58 2.05 -13.20
C PRO A 17 2.16 1.77 -14.60
N GLU A 18 2.14 0.51 -15.03
CA GLU A 18 2.68 0.08 -16.33
C GLU A 18 1.99 0.73 -17.52
N TRP A 19 0.67 0.95 -17.43
CA TRP A 19 -0.10 1.56 -18.50
C TRP A 19 0.34 2.99 -18.85
N ILE A 20 1.13 3.66 -17.99
CA ILE A 20 1.75 4.97 -18.30
C ILE A 20 2.66 4.86 -19.53
N ASN A 21 3.26 3.70 -19.80
CA ASN A 21 4.04 3.49 -21.02
C ASN A 21 3.25 3.70 -22.31
N SER A 22 1.92 3.50 -22.29
CA SER A 22 1.08 3.71 -23.47
C SER A 22 0.85 5.19 -23.79
N PHE A 23 1.08 6.07 -22.81
CA PHE A 23 0.91 7.53 -22.93
C PHE A 23 2.25 8.28 -22.93
N SER A 24 3.35 7.59 -22.63
CA SER A 24 4.68 8.19 -22.56
C SER A 24 5.35 8.17 -23.94
N PRO A 25 6.00 9.27 -24.38
CA PRO A 25 6.77 9.28 -25.62
C PRO A 25 8.05 8.44 -25.52
N LYS A 26 8.51 8.12 -24.30
CA LYS A 26 9.68 7.29 -24.02
C LYS A 26 9.23 5.97 -23.37
N LYS A 27 9.78 4.85 -23.82
CA LYS A 27 9.51 3.53 -23.26
C LYS A 27 10.24 3.37 -21.92
N LEU A 28 9.48 3.35 -20.82
CA LEU A 28 10.02 3.19 -19.46
C LEU A 28 10.30 1.72 -19.14
N PRO A 29 11.36 1.43 -18.36
CA PRO A 29 11.66 0.10 -17.85
C PRO A 29 10.50 -0.50 -17.06
N VAL A 30 10.04 -1.68 -17.46
CA VAL A 30 8.90 -2.38 -16.85
C VAL A 30 9.41 -3.44 -15.90
N GLY A 31 8.78 -3.57 -14.73
CA GLY A 31 9.03 -4.70 -13.84
C GLY A 31 10.39 -4.63 -13.15
N THR A 32 10.98 -5.79 -12.92
CA THR A 32 12.39 -5.93 -12.50
C THR A 32 13.00 -7.03 -13.34
N ILE A 33 14.17 -6.78 -13.91
CA ILE A 33 14.96 -7.83 -14.54
C ILE A 33 15.74 -8.52 -13.41
N ILE A 34 15.42 -9.79 -13.16
CA ILE A 34 16.01 -10.60 -12.11
C ILE A 34 16.90 -11.63 -12.78
N LEU A 35 18.17 -11.69 -12.37
CA LEU A 35 19.14 -12.65 -12.87
C LEU A 35 19.75 -13.35 -11.65
N ASP A 36 19.41 -14.61 -11.43
CA ASP A 36 19.82 -15.38 -10.25
C ASP A 36 20.60 -16.64 -10.66
N SER A 37 21.87 -16.76 -10.26
CA SER A 37 22.70 -17.92 -10.62
C SER A 37 22.24 -19.24 -10.02
N ARG A 38 21.34 -19.19 -9.03
CA ARG A 38 20.72 -20.39 -8.43
C ARG A 38 19.60 -20.96 -9.30
N MET A 39 19.10 -20.17 -10.24
CA MET A 39 18.05 -20.55 -11.18
C MET A 39 18.68 -20.90 -12.54
N GLN A 40 18.26 -22.00 -13.15
CA GLN A 40 18.69 -22.36 -14.51
C GLN A 40 17.80 -21.65 -15.53
N GLU A 41 18.17 -20.41 -15.87
CA GLU A 41 17.46 -19.59 -16.85
C GLU A 41 18.33 -19.22 -18.06
N LEU A 42 17.66 -18.91 -19.19
CA LEU A 42 18.32 -18.48 -20.42
C LEU A 42 19.11 -17.18 -20.20
N GLY A 43 20.39 -17.19 -20.58
CA GLY A 43 21.28 -16.04 -20.40
C GLY A 43 22.06 -16.03 -19.09
N ILE A 44 21.86 -17.03 -18.23
CA ILE A 44 22.64 -17.25 -17.01
C ILE A 44 23.55 -18.46 -17.21
N SER A 45 24.84 -18.30 -16.92
CA SER A 45 25.79 -19.41 -16.91
C SER A 45 26.73 -19.30 -15.72
N LYS A 46 26.97 -20.41 -15.03
CA LYS A 46 27.91 -20.54 -13.92
C LYS A 46 28.85 -21.68 -14.25
N SER A 47 30.16 -21.43 -14.17
CA SER A 47 31.20 -22.44 -14.31
C SER A 47 32.12 -22.40 -13.11
N VAL A 48 32.40 -23.56 -12.54
CA VAL A 48 33.32 -23.72 -11.40
C VAL A 48 34.52 -24.52 -11.90
N GLN A 49 35.71 -23.95 -11.80
CA GLN A 49 36.96 -24.56 -12.23
C GLN A 49 37.88 -24.70 -11.03
N GLN A 50 38.37 -25.91 -10.78
CA GLN A 50 39.38 -26.14 -9.75
C GLN A 50 40.77 -25.83 -10.30
N ILE A 51 41.59 -25.15 -9.49
CA ILE A 51 42.99 -24.87 -9.81
C ILE A 51 43.86 -25.73 -8.91
N GLU A 52 44.79 -26.48 -9.50
CA GLU A 52 45.74 -27.33 -8.78
C GLU A 52 47.18 -26.78 -8.76
N TYR A 53 47.52 -25.80 -9.61
CA TYR A 53 48.88 -25.25 -9.68
C TYR A 53 49.15 -24.21 -8.58
N GLY A 54 49.96 -24.57 -7.59
CA GLY A 54 50.43 -23.68 -6.51
C GLY A 54 49.60 -23.70 -5.21
N GLY A 55 48.61 -24.58 -5.14
CA GLY A 55 47.66 -24.73 -4.03
C GLY A 55 46.30 -25.16 -4.58
N LYS A 56 45.50 -25.91 -3.80
CA LYS A 56 44.12 -26.24 -4.22
C LYS A 56 43.28 -24.98 -4.09
N GLY A 57 42.59 -24.57 -5.15
CA GLY A 57 41.70 -23.41 -5.13
C GLY A 57 40.60 -23.54 -6.17
N VAL A 58 39.73 -22.54 -6.24
CA VAL A 58 38.60 -22.52 -7.17
C VAL A 58 38.47 -21.15 -7.84
N VAL A 59 38.12 -21.18 -9.13
CA VAL A 59 37.65 -20.02 -9.88
C VAL A 59 36.23 -20.27 -10.31
N ILE A 60 35.34 -19.38 -9.89
CA ILE A 60 33.93 -19.40 -10.21
C ILE A 60 33.68 -18.24 -11.17
N ASN A 61 33.20 -18.54 -12.37
CA ASN A 61 32.77 -17.54 -13.34
C ASN A 61 31.25 -17.62 -13.47
N ILE A 62 30.57 -16.51 -13.20
CA ILE A 62 29.13 -16.35 -13.43
C ILE A 62 28.97 -15.29 -14.50
N LYS A 63 28.12 -15.57 -15.47
CA LYS A 63 27.81 -14.66 -16.57
C LYS A 63 26.31 -14.49 -16.65
N PHE A 64 25.87 -13.25 -16.50
CA PHE A 64 24.49 -12.82 -16.74
C PHE A 64 24.40 -12.08 -18.06
N VAL A 65 23.36 -12.38 -18.82
CA VAL A 65 23.10 -11.78 -20.13
C VAL A 65 21.64 -11.37 -20.20
N PHE A 66 21.39 -10.09 -20.45
CA PHE A 66 20.04 -9.57 -20.53
C PHE A 66 19.94 -8.50 -21.63
N ASN A 67 18.72 -8.33 -22.16
CA ASN A 67 18.43 -7.28 -23.13
C ASN A 67 17.80 -6.08 -22.45
N TYR A 68 18.23 -4.88 -22.84
CA TYR A 68 17.68 -3.63 -22.35
C TYR A 68 17.18 -2.79 -23.52
N GLU A 69 15.85 -2.74 -23.68
CA GLU A 69 15.18 -2.14 -24.84
C GLU A 69 14.35 -0.90 -24.46
N TYR A 70 14.83 -0.14 -23.45
CA TYR A 70 14.12 0.99 -22.88
C TYR A 70 14.83 2.31 -23.19
N ASP A 71 14.07 3.40 -23.27
CA ASP A 71 14.56 4.75 -23.61
C ASP A 71 15.06 5.53 -22.38
N VAL A 72 14.83 4.98 -21.18
CA VAL A 72 15.14 5.61 -19.91
C VAL A 72 15.93 4.63 -19.06
N PHE A 73 16.85 5.16 -18.24
CA PHE A 73 17.62 4.41 -17.25
C PHE A 73 16.72 3.66 -16.24
N PRO A 74 17.21 2.54 -15.65
CA PRO A 74 16.49 1.86 -14.57
C PRO A 74 16.34 2.77 -13.35
N SER A 75 15.52 2.38 -12.38
CA SER A 75 15.34 3.14 -11.14
C SER A 75 16.44 2.86 -10.13
N GLU A 76 16.78 1.58 -9.96
CA GLU A 76 17.78 1.11 -9.00
C GLU A 76 18.45 -0.18 -9.51
N LEU A 77 19.59 -0.51 -8.93
CA LEU A 77 20.43 -1.65 -9.24
C LEU A 77 20.99 -2.22 -7.93
N ALA A 78 20.86 -3.53 -7.74
CA ALA A 78 21.41 -4.20 -6.56
C ALA A 78 21.84 -5.64 -6.86
N MET A 79 22.86 -6.10 -6.13
CA MET A 79 23.35 -7.47 -6.17
C MET A 79 23.36 -8.12 -4.78
N TRP A 80 23.07 -9.40 -4.74
CA TRP A 80 23.19 -10.25 -3.55
C TRP A 80 24.23 -11.31 -3.85
N PHE A 81 25.25 -11.41 -3.00
CA PHE A 81 26.26 -12.46 -3.06
C PHE A 81 25.95 -13.47 -1.97
N PHE A 82 25.64 -14.70 -2.35
CA PHE A 82 25.44 -15.84 -1.45
C PHE A 82 26.73 -16.66 -1.44
N VAL A 83 27.51 -16.46 -0.39
CA VAL A 83 28.88 -16.98 -0.27
C VAL A 83 28.88 -18.19 0.64
N ASN A 84 29.45 -19.30 0.18
CA ASN A 84 29.73 -20.47 0.99
C ASN A 84 31.21 -20.81 0.90
N THR A 85 32.00 -20.45 1.91
CA THR A 85 33.46 -20.63 1.88
C THR A 85 34.05 -20.62 3.28
N THR A 86 35.18 -21.30 3.46
CA THR A 86 36.03 -21.22 4.66
C THR A 86 37.07 -20.11 4.55
N GLN A 87 37.44 -19.70 3.34
CA GLN A 87 38.38 -18.61 3.07
C GLN A 87 37.76 -17.53 2.16
N PRO A 88 38.06 -16.24 2.35
CA PRO A 88 37.45 -15.18 1.56
C PRO A 88 37.66 -15.35 0.05
N LEU A 89 36.56 -15.22 -0.72
CA LEU A 89 36.58 -15.16 -2.17
C LEU A 89 36.95 -13.74 -2.62
N LEU A 90 37.94 -13.59 -3.49
CA LEU A 90 38.15 -12.34 -4.22
C LEU A 90 37.14 -12.28 -5.37
N VAL A 91 36.15 -11.38 -5.26
CA VAL A 91 35.08 -11.23 -6.25
C VAL A 91 35.29 -9.96 -7.05
N GLN A 92 35.26 -10.11 -8.37
CA GLN A 92 35.31 -9.04 -9.36
C GLN A 92 34.05 -9.09 -10.21
N VAL A 93 33.42 -7.94 -10.41
CA VAL A 93 32.23 -7.79 -11.26
C VAL A 93 32.54 -6.76 -12.34
N VAL A 94 32.40 -7.18 -13.59
CA VAL A 94 32.58 -6.35 -14.77
C VAL A 94 31.26 -6.27 -15.54
N TRP A 95 30.85 -5.06 -15.86
CA TRP A 95 29.65 -4.76 -16.62
C TRP A 95 30.02 -4.41 -18.06
N ILE A 96 29.51 -5.17 -19.02
CA ILE A 96 29.83 -5.04 -20.43
C ILE A 96 28.61 -4.48 -21.16
N LYS A 97 28.78 -3.29 -21.73
CA LYS A 97 27.76 -2.58 -22.52
C LYS A 97 27.60 -3.20 -23.91
N PRO A 98 26.49 -2.92 -24.62
CA PRO A 98 26.27 -3.44 -25.98
C PRO A 98 27.33 -3.00 -27.00
N ASP A 99 27.99 -1.87 -26.77
CA ASP A 99 29.10 -1.37 -27.60
C ASP A 99 30.46 -2.03 -27.30
N GLY A 100 30.49 -2.99 -26.36
CA GLY A 100 31.69 -3.70 -25.94
C GLY A 100 32.47 -3.02 -24.83
N THR A 101 32.04 -1.84 -24.35
CA THR A 101 32.73 -1.14 -23.26
C THR A 101 32.61 -1.93 -21.96
N GLU A 102 33.74 -2.17 -21.30
CA GLU A 102 33.82 -2.85 -20.01
C GLU A 102 33.92 -1.84 -18.87
N VAL A 103 33.05 -1.98 -17.87
CA VAL A 103 32.96 -1.10 -16.70
C VAL A 103 33.14 -1.95 -15.45
N PRO A 104 34.29 -1.89 -14.75
CA PRO A 104 34.48 -2.56 -13.48
C PRO A 104 33.54 -1.95 -12.43
N VAL A 105 32.64 -2.77 -11.87
CA VAL A 105 31.61 -2.31 -10.93
C VAL A 105 32.05 -2.53 -9.48
N TYR A 106 32.61 -3.70 -9.21
CA TYR A 106 32.89 -4.15 -7.86
C TYR A 106 34.13 -5.04 -7.83
N ALA A 107 35.01 -4.81 -6.86
CA ALA A 107 36.18 -5.65 -6.61
C ALA A 107 36.49 -5.66 -5.11
N ASP A 108 36.24 -6.78 -4.44
CA ASP A 108 36.48 -6.89 -2.99
C ASP A 108 36.58 -8.37 -2.55
N LYS A 109 37.06 -8.60 -1.32
CA LYS A 109 37.05 -9.92 -0.68
C LYS A 109 35.73 -10.15 0.05
N LEU A 110 35.12 -11.32 -0.15
CA LEU A 110 33.87 -11.73 0.47
C LEU A 110 34.04 -13.03 1.26
N GLY A 111 33.73 -13.01 2.55
CA GLY A 111 33.71 -14.21 3.41
C GLY A 111 32.31 -14.68 3.80
N SER A 112 31.28 -13.88 3.53
CA SER A 112 29.90 -14.17 3.91
C SER A 112 28.92 -13.47 2.97
N TYR A 113 27.62 -13.70 3.18
CA TYR A 113 26.56 -13.04 2.42
C TYR A 113 26.72 -11.52 2.40
N LYS A 114 26.59 -10.91 1.21
CA LYS A 114 26.65 -9.46 1.05
C LYS A 114 25.52 -8.97 0.14
N TYR A 115 24.75 -8.03 0.65
CA TYR A 115 23.90 -7.17 -0.16
C TYR A 115 24.71 -5.95 -0.62
N TYR A 116 24.88 -5.80 -1.92
CA TYR A 116 25.60 -4.71 -2.54
C TYR A 116 24.65 -3.87 -3.38
N ARG A 117 24.30 -2.68 -2.86
CA ARG A 117 23.51 -1.69 -3.57
C ARG A 117 24.43 -0.92 -4.52
N ILE A 118 24.34 -1.22 -5.82
CA ILE A 118 25.13 -0.54 -6.86
C ILE A 118 24.68 0.93 -6.96
N THR A 119 23.37 1.17 -6.89
CA THR A 119 22.78 2.52 -6.90
C THR A 119 23.28 3.36 -5.73
N GLY A 120 24.01 4.42 -6.06
CA GLY A 120 24.56 5.37 -5.08
C GLY A 120 25.90 4.94 -4.47
N ASP A 121 26.57 3.91 -4.99
CA ASP A 121 27.93 3.58 -4.56
C ASP A 121 28.93 4.67 -5.00
N SER A 122 29.37 5.48 -4.04
CA SER A 122 30.31 6.57 -4.28
C SER A 122 31.70 6.09 -4.69
N LYS A 123 32.12 4.90 -4.26
CA LYS A 123 33.43 4.34 -4.65
C LYS A 123 33.43 4.01 -6.14
N PHE A 124 32.42 3.28 -6.57
CA PHE A 124 32.19 2.98 -7.98
C PHE A 124 32.11 4.26 -8.81
N LEU A 125 31.21 5.19 -8.44
CA LEU A 125 31.02 6.44 -9.19
C LEU A 125 32.30 7.28 -9.30
N SER A 126 33.04 7.46 -8.20
CA SER A 126 34.29 8.21 -8.24
C SER A 126 35.35 7.56 -9.12
N SER A 127 35.38 6.21 -9.19
CA SER A 127 36.29 5.49 -10.08
C SER A 127 35.89 5.62 -11.54
N PHE A 128 34.59 5.53 -11.84
CA PHE A 128 34.05 5.68 -13.18
C PHE A 128 34.23 7.11 -13.71
N GLU A 129 33.88 8.13 -12.91
CA GLU A 129 34.04 9.53 -13.31
C GLU A 129 35.50 9.89 -13.60
N ARG A 130 36.46 9.36 -12.81
CA ARG A 130 37.89 9.57 -13.10
C ARG A 130 38.28 8.99 -14.45
N GLU A 131 37.78 7.81 -14.79
CA GLU A 131 38.09 7.17 -16.07
C GLU A 131 37.40 7.87 -17.24
N LEU A 132 36.15 8.29 -17.05
CA LEU A 132 35.39 9.06 -18.02
C LEU A 132 36.07 10.39 -18.36
N VAL A 133 36.58 11.11 -17.36
CA VAL A 133 37.30 12.38 -17.55
C VAL A 133 38.61 12.16 -18.29
N LYS A 134 39.34 11.06 -18.04
CA LYS A 134 40.53 10.73 -18.82
C LYS A 134 40.19 10.47 -20.29
N LYS A 135 39.04 9.82 -20.55
CA LYS A 135 38.59 9.44 -21.89
C LYS A 135 38.06 10.62 -22.70
N LEU A 136 37.26 11.50 -22.08
CA LEU A 136 36.55 12.60 -22.76
C LEU A 136 37.17 13.99 -22.52
N GLY A 137 38.09 14.12 -21.55
CA GLY A 137 38.71 15.41 -21.19
C GLY A 137 37.78 16.39 -20.45
N ALA A 138 36.52 16.02 -20.21
CA ALA A 138 35.51 16.87 -19.58
C ALA A 138 34.72 16.12 -18.49
N LYS A 139 34.19 16.89 -17.53
CA LYS A 139 33.32 16.38 -16.46
C LYS A 139 31.84 16.59 -16.82
N PRO A 140 30.94 15.69 -16.40
CA PRO A 140 29.50 15.92 -16.51
C PRO A 140 29.06 17.20 -15.77
N ASN A 141 28.07 17.91 -16.32
CA ASN A 141 27.50 19.12 -15.70
C ASN A 141 26.38 18.84 -14.67
N TYR A 142 26.23 17.57 -14.26
CA TYR A 142 25.23 17.09 -13.32
C TYR A 142 25.83 16.00 -12.42
N ALA A 143 25.13 15.67 -11.34
CA ALA A 143 25.52 14.57 -10.46
C ALA A 143 25.30 13.22 -11.17
N MET A 144 26.37 12.50 -11.49
CA MET A 144 26.30 11.20 -12.13
C MET A 144 25.66 10.15 -11.22
N THR A 145 24.89 9.23 -11.80
CA THR A 145 24.28 8.10 -11.09
C THR A 145 24.82 6.79 -11.61
N SER A 146 24.71 5.72 -10.81
CA SER A 146 25.24 4.41 -11.18
C SER A 146 24.54 3.85 -12.42
N GLU A 147 23.26 4.15 -12.57
CA GLU A 147 22.45 3.74 -13.72
C GLU A 147 22.95 4.42 -15.01
N ILE A 148 23.30 5.70 -14.95
CA ILE A 148 23.89 6.41 -16.09
C ILE A 148 25.26 5.81 -16.41
N ALA A 149 26.13 5.64 -15.41
CA ALA A 149 27.47 5.07 -15.62
C ALA A 149 27.43 3.70 -16.33
N LEU A 150 26.48 2.84 -15.94
CA LEU A 150 26.38 1.46 -16.43
C LEU A 150 25.62 1.31 -17.75
N PHE A 151 24.68 2.21 -18.06
CA PHE A 151 23.83 2.07 -19.25
C PHE A 151 24.10 3.11 -20.33
N ALA A 152 24.63 4.29 -19.98
CA ALA A 152 24.86 5.35 -20.96
C ALA A 152 26.10 5.09 -21.82
N LYS A 153 26.07 5.65 -23.03
CA LYS A 153 27.21 5.67 -23.92
C LYS A 153 28.27 6.64 -23.44
N GLU A 154 29.53 6.22 -23.44
CA GLU A 154 30.67 7.04 -22.99
C GLU A 154 31.22 7.90 -24.13
N ASP A 155 30.36 8.76 -24.68
CA ASP A 155 30.71 9.81 -25.63
C ASP A 155 30.30 11.20 -25.08
N GLU A 156 30.40 12.26 -25.88
CA GLU A 156 30.05 13.62 -25.44
C GLU A 156 28.61 13.74 -24.92
N SER A 157 27.68 12.86 -25.34
CA SER A 157 26.28 12.90 -24.91
C SER A 157 26.08 12.67 -23.42
N ILE A 158 27.01 11.95 -22.75
CA ILE A 158 26.93 11.68 -21.31
C ILE A 158 27.23 12.91 -20.45
N LEU A 159 27.84 13.95 -21.03
CA LEU A 159 28.29 15.13 -20.28
C LEU A 159 27.14 16.06 -19.87
N SER A 160 26.00 16.01 -20.58
CA SER A 160 24.79 16.79 -20.25
C SER A 160 23.60 15.90 -19.94
N LYS A 161 22.78 16.33 -18.99
CA LYS A 161 21.58 15.60 -18.56
C LYS A 161 20.49 15.54 -19.64
N GLU A 162 20.49 16.49 -20.56
CA GLU A 162 19.53 16.61 -21.65
C GLU A 162 19.84 15.65 -22.81
N THR A 163 21.13 15.35 -23.00
CA THR A 163 21.63 14.54 -24.11
C THR A 163 21.88 13.08 -23.72
N VAL A 164 21.99 12.77 -22.43
CA VAL A 164 22.32 11.42 -21.96
C VAL A 164 21.19 10.42 -22.21
N TYR A 165 21.52 9.25 -22.77
CA TYR A 165 20.58 8.17 -23.08
C TYR A 165 21.19 6.79 -22.82
N PRO A 166 20.38 5.77 -22.47
CA PRO A 166 20.85 4.41 -22.33
C PRO A 166 21.10 3.75 -23.70
N ILE A 167 22.16 2.94 -23.80
CA ILE A 167 22.39 2.11 -24.99
C ILE A 167 21.36 0.97 -24.98
N LYS A 168 20.66 0.77 -26.09
CA LYS A 168 19.77 -0.38 -26.24
C LYS A 168 20.54 -1.61 -26.72
N GLY A 169 20.12 -2.78 -26.27
CA GLY A 169 20.64 -4.05 -26.76
C GLY A 169 21.08 -4.98 -25.64
N ARG A 170 22.04 -5.86 -25.97
CA ARG A 170 22.43 -6.99 -25.14
C ARG A 170 23.58 -6.63 -24.21
N TYR A 171 23.29 -6.57 -22.92
CA TYR A 171 24.26 -6.37 -21.86
C TYR A 171 24.79 -7.71 -21.34
N ARG A 172 26.03 -7.70 -20.84
CA ARG A 172 26.61 -8.85 -20.13
C ARG A 172 27.22 -8.40 -18.82
N VAL A 173 27.02 -9.18 -17.76
CA VAL A 173 27.68 -8.98 -16.47
C VAL A 173 28.50 -10.22 -16.20
N GLU A 174 29.80 -10.04 -16.08
CA GLU A 174 30.75 -11.12 -15.84
C GLU A 174 31.28 -10.98 -14.42
N ILE A 175 31.00 -11.98 -13.60
CA ILE A 175 31.43 -12.09 -12.22
C ILE A 175 32.49 -13.18 -12.14
N ARG A 176 33.68 -12.82 -11.68
CA ARG A 176 34.77 -13.76 -11.43
C ARG A 176 35.09 -13.78 -9.94
N ALA A 177 35.00 -14.94 -9.33
CA ALA A 177 35.37 -15.16 -7.94
C ALA A 177 36.52 -16.17 -7.85
N THR A 178 37.54 -15.86 -7.05
CA THR A 178 38.71 -16.74 -6.85
C THR A 178 38.92 -16.98 -5.36
N SER A 179 39.13 -18.23 -4.96
CA SER A 179 39.44 -18.61 -3.58
C SER A 179 40.50 -19.70 -3.51
N GLN A 180 41.22 -19.77 -2.39
CA GLN A 180 42.11 -20.88 -2.03
C GLN A 180 41.37 -21.99 -1.27
N ASP A 181 40.05 -21.85 -1.05
CA ASP A 181 39.20 -22.93 -0.59
C ASP A 181 38.66 -23.72 -1.80
N PRO A 182 39.00 -25.02 -1.96
CA PRO A 182 38.57 -25.84 -3.08
C PRO A 182 37.06 -26.11 -3.11
N ASN A 183 36.40 -25.98 -1.96
CA ASN A 183 34.97 -26.21 -1.80
C ASN A 183 34.17 -24.89 -1.78
N ALA A 184 34.83 -23.75 -2.01
CA ALA A 184 34.13 -22.48 -2.03
C ALA A 184 33.12 -22.45 -3.17
N ASP A 185 31.94 -21.92 -2.86
CA ASP A 185 30.90 -21.64 -3.84
C ASP A 185 30.38 -20.20 -3.67
N LEU A 186 29.90 -19.67 -4.78
CA LEU A 186 29.30 -18.35 -4.86
C LEU A 186 28.09 -18.43 -5.76
N ASP A 187 26.97 -17.95 -5.24
CA ASP A 187 25.83 -17.56 -6.06
C ASP A 187 25.63 -16.06 -6.02
N VAL A 188 25.10 -15.52 -7.12
CA VAL A 188 24.81 -14.10 -7.26
C VAL A 188 23.40 -13.93 -7.76
N LYS A 189 22.69 -12.97 -7.18
CA LYS A 189 21.44 -12.45 -7.74
C LYS A 189 21.65 -10.98 -8.09
N LEU A 190 21.24 -10.57 -9.29
CA LEU A 190 21.26 -9.19 -9.77
C LEU A 190 19.82 -8.77 -10.08
N ASN A 191 19.39 -7.66 -9.47
CA ASN A 191 18.11 -7.03 -9.78
C ASN A 191 18.35 -5.68 -10.45
N ILE A 192 17.70 -5.48 -11.59
CA ILE A 192 17.63 -4.21 -12.31
C ILE A 192 16.18 -3.73 -12.24
N TYR A 193 15.93 -2.74 -11.39
CA TYR A 193 14.59 -2.29 -11.09
C TYR A 193 14.05 -1.34 -12.14
N GLY A 194 12.83 -1.58 -12.59
CA GLY A 194 12.12 -0.75 -13.53
C GLY A 194 11.57 0.53 -12.91
N LYS A 195 10.95 1.37 -13.74
CA LYS A 195 10.24 2.60 -13.32
C LYS A 195 8.74 2.44 -13.32
N VAL A 196 8.21 1.43 -14.00
CA VAL A 196 6.79 1.11 -14.02
C VAL A 196 6.54 -0.35 -13.62
N TYR A 197 5.41 -0.63 -12.98
CA TYR A 197 5.06 -1.96 -12.49
C TYR A 197 3.53 -2.12 -12.38
N GLY A 198 2.99 -3.19 -12.96
CA GLY A 198 1.63 -3.65 -12.71
C GLY A 198 0.53 -2.60 -13.01
N LEU A 199 -0.67 -2.83 -12.48
CA LEU A 199 -1.84 -2.00 -12.78
C LEU A 199 -1.86 -0.67 -12.02
N VAL A 200 -1.34 -0.65 -10.79
CA VAL A 200 -1.40 0.51 -9.88
C VAL A 200 -0.03 1.07 -9.54
N GLY A 201 1.05 0.33 -9.81
CA GLY A 201 2.38 0.70 -9.35
C GLY A 201 2.71 0.09 -7.99
N THR A 202 3.78 0.61 -7.39
CA THR A 202 4.34 0.13 -6.12
C THR A 202 4.59 1.28 -5.16
N ASP A 203 4.65 0.96 -3.88
CA ASP A 203 4.92 1.95 -2.85
C ASP A 203 6.40 2.09 -2.47
N ARG A 204 6.68 2.89 -1.43
CA ARG A 204 8.05 3.08 -0.89
C ARG A 204 8.69 1.80 -0.34
N ASN A 205 7.87 0.81 0.00
CA ASN A 205 8.28 -0.48 0.54
C ASN A 205 8.30 -1.57 -0.54
N ARG A 206 8.19 -1.18 -1.84
CA ARG A 206 8.15 -2.08 -3.01
C ARG A 206 6.89 -2.93 -3.11
N ARG A 207 5.86 -2.68 -2.28
CA ARG A 207 4.64 -3.48 -2.28
C ARG A 207 3.79 -3.13 -3.50
N ASP A 208 3.24 -4.14 -4.15
CA ASP A 208 2.29 -3.96 -5.25
C ASP A 208 0.97 -3.39 -4.73
N LEU A 209 0.68 -2.14 -5.09
CA LEU A 209 -0.50 -1.42 -4.61
C LEU A 209 -1.82 -2.07 -5.05
N TRP A 210 -1.84 -2.78 -6.17
CA TRP A 210 -3.04 -3.48 -6.64
C TRP A 210 -3.47 -4.56 -5.63
N ILE A 211 -2.51 -5.34 -5.14
CA ILE A 211 -2.75 -6.37 -4.12
C ILE A 211 -3.26 -5.71 -2.84
N GLY A 212 -2.67 -4.59 -2.42
CA GLY A 212 -3.10 -3.84 -1.24
C GLY A 212 -4.53 -3.33 -1.34
N ILE A 213 -4.91 -2.82 -2.50
CA ILE A 213 -6.28 -2.32 -2.75
C ILE A 213 -7.30 -3.45 -2.66
N LEU A 214 -7.03 -4.59 -3.30
CA LEU A 214 -7.95 -5.74 -3.29
C LEU A 214 -8.08 -6.34 -1.89
N TRP A 215 -6.97 -6.51 -1.18
CA TRP A 215 -6.97 -7.04 0.19
C TRP A 215 -7.54 -6.07 1.22
N GLY A 216 -7.43 -4.77 0.98
CA GLY A 216 -8.00 -3.75 1.85
C GLY A 216 -9.52 -3.60 1.73
N ALA A 217 -10.10 -3.96 0.58
CA ALA A 217 -11.54 -3.86 0.32
C ALA A 217 -12.42 -4.55 1.38
N PRO A 218 -12.25 -5.86 1.70
CA PRO A 218 -13.11 -6.54 2.66
C PRO A 218 -12.99 -5.94 4.07
N LEU A 219 -11.79 -5.52 4.50
CA LEU A 219 -11.60 -4.92 5.82
C LEU A 219 -12.25 -3.55 5.92
N ALA A 220 -12.01 -2.66 4.95
CA ALA A 220 -12.61 -1.32 4.92
C ALA A 220 -14.15 -1.41 4.85
N LEU A 221 -14.70 -2.27 3.99
CA LEU A 221 -16.13 -2.48 3.87
C LEU A 221 -16.75 -3.10 5.13
N SER A 222 -16.10 -4.11 5.72
CA SER A 222 -16.60 -4.73 6.96
C SER A 222 -16.62 -3.72 8.10
N PHE A 223 -15.59 -2.88 8.22
CA PHE A 223 -15.55 -1.81 9.20
C PHE A 223 -16.73 -0.85 9.03
N GLY A 224 -16.92 -0.32 7.82
CA GLY A 224 -18.01 0.61 7.52
C GLY A 224 -19.39 0.02 7.77
N VAL A 225 -19.65 -1.19 7.26
CA VAL A 225 -20.95 -1.87 7.42
C VAL A 225 -21.24 -2.19 8.87
N LEU A 226 -20.28 -2.76 9.60
CA LEU A 226 -20.47 -3.10 11.01
C LEU A 226 -20.65 -1.85 11.87
N ALA A 227 -19.85 -0.81 11.64
CA ALA A 227 -19.98 0.46 12.36
C ALA A 227 -21.38 1.06 12.16
N SER A 228 -21.85 1.12 10.91
CA SER A 228 -23.20 1.59 10.57
C SER A 228 -24.30 0.78 11.23
N VAL A 229 -24.27 -0.54 11.08
CA VAL A 229 -25.30 -1.44 11.61
C VAL A 229 -25.34 -1.38 13.13
N MET A 230 -24.19 -1.54 13.80
CA MET A 230 -24.13 -1.54 15.26
C MET A 230 -24.53 -0.19 15.85
N THR A 231 -24.05 0.92 15.28
CA THR A 231 -24.38 2.26 15.76
C THR A 231 -25.87 2.55 15.61
N ALA A 232 -26.44 2.33 14.42
CA ALA A 232 -27.86 2.58 14.19
C ALA A 232 -28.76 1.67 15.03
N PHE A 233 -28.38 0.40 15.19
CA PHE A 233 -29.12 -0.56 16.01
C PHE A 233 -29.15 -0.15 17.49
N LEU A 234 -27.99 0.24 18.06
CA LEU A 234 -27.90 0.70 19.44
C LEU A 234 -28.66 2.02 19.64
N GLN A 235 -28.53 2.97 18.72
CA GLN A 235 -29.28 4.23 18.74
C GLN A 235 -30.79 3.99 18.68
N MET A 236 -31.25 3.04 17.85
CA MET A 236 -32.66 2.66 17.75
C MET A 236 -33.18 2.09 19.07
N ILE A 237 -32.43 1.19 19.72
CA ILE A 237 -32.83 0.62 21.02
C ILE A 237 -32.95 1.72 22.07
N ILE A 238 -31.95 2.61 22.16
CA ILE A 238 -31.94 3.71 23.12
C ILE A 238 -33.12 4.66 22.85
N ALA A 239 -33.35 5.03 21.59
CA ALA A 239 -34.45 5.89 21.19
C ALA A 239 -35.83 5.27 21.46
N ALA A 240 -36.02 3.98 21.16
CA ALA A 240 -37.25 3.26 21.44
C ALA A 240 -37.53 3.19 22.95
N THR A 241 -36.49 2.94 23.75
CA THR A 241 -36.58 2.89 25.22
C THR A 241 -36.94 4.27 25.79
N ALA A 242 -36.28 5.33 25.33
CA ALA A 242 -36.59 6.71 25.72
C ALA A 242 -38.05 7.08 25.38
N ALA A 243 -38.46 6.81 24.14
CA ALA A 243 -39.79 7.13 23.67
C ALA A 243 -40.89 6.32 24.36
N TRP A 244 -40.66 5.04 24.66
CA TRP A 244 -41.67 4.19 25.30
C TRP A 244 -41.88 4.52 26.77
N TYR A 245 -40.81 4.53 27.58
CA TYR A 245 -40.93 4.71 29.02
C TYR A 245 -41.15 6.17 29.43
N GLY A 246 -40.71 7.12 28.60
CA GLY A 246 -40.93 8.55 28.82
C GLY A 246 -40.37 9.05 30.16
N LYS A 247 -40.89 10.19 30.61
CA LYS A 247 -40.64 10.79 31.93
C LYS A 247 -39.13 10.92 32.23
N TRP A 248 -38.68 10.33 33.33
CA TRP A 248 -37.30 10.45 33.81
C TRP A 248 -36.29 9.77 32.86
N MET A 249 -36.65 8.62 32.26
CA MET A 249 -35.75 7.86 31.39
C MET A 249 -35.45 8.65 30.11
N ASP A 250 -36.49 9.26 29.56
CA ASP A 250 -36.38 10.13 28.39
C ASP A 250 -35.54 11.38 28.68
N TYR A 251 -35.75 12.00 29.85
CA TYR A 251 -34.92 13.12 30.31
C TYR A 251 -33.45 12.72 30.44
N LEU A 252 -33.15 11.59 31.10
CA LEU A 252 -31.78 11.11 31.27
C LEU A 252 -31.09 10.84 29.93
N ILE A 253 -31.73 10.08 29.05
CA ILE A 253 -31.18 9.73 27.73
C ILE A 253 -30.96 10.99 26.89
N SER A 254 -31.90 11.93 26.91
CA SER A 254 -31.77 13.19 26.18
C SER A 254 -30.59 14.04 26.71
N ARG A 255 -30.42 14.11 28.04
CA ARG A 255 -29.29 14.85 28.66
C ARG A 255 -27.95 14.20 28.37
N LEU A 256 -27.84 12.88 28.49
CA LEU A 256 -26.62 12.15 28.11
C LEU A 256 -26.29 12.38 26.62
N ASN A 257 -27.30 12.32 25.75
CA ASN A 257 -27.11 12.57 24.32
C ASN A 257 -26.63 14.00 24.02
N GLU A 258 -27.21 15.00 24.69
CA GLU A 258 -26.76 16.39 24.58
C GLU A 258 -25.31 16.57 25.05
N ILE A 259 -24.93 15.98 26.18
CA ILE A 259 -23.56 16.04 26.71
C ILE A 259 -22.58 15.42 25.72
N VAL A 260 -22.85 14.21 25.23
CA VAL A 260 -21.93 13.51 24.30
C VAL A 260 -21.80 14.27 22.98
N MET A 261 -22.87 14.87 22.45
CA MET A 261 -22.82 15.66 21.21
C MET A 261 -21.96 16.93 21.31
N VAL A 262 -21.68 17.43 22.52
CA VAL A 262 -20.77 18.58 22.75
C VAL A 262 -19.30 18.14 22.75
N ILE A 263 -19.02 16.88 23.06
CA ILE A 263 -17.67 16.35 23.11
C ILE A 263 -17.14 16.15 21.68
N PRO A 264 -15.96 16.71 21.33
CA PRO A 264 -15.43 16.59 19.98
C PRO A 264 -14.90 15.17 19.73
N PHE A 265 -15.52 14.48 18.78
CA PHE A 265 -15.28 13.07 18.47
C PHE A 265 -13.80 12.76 18.15
N LEU A 266 -13.21 13.47 17.18
CA LEU A 266 -11.85 13.19 16.72
C LEU A 266 -10.79 13.45 17.80
N PRO A 267 -10.77 14.61 18.50
CA PRO A 267 -9.83 14.83 19.61
C PRO A 267 -9.91 13.78 20.71
N LEU A 268 -11.11 13.34 21.09
CA LEU A 268 -11.28 12.30 22.10
C LEU A 268 -10.66 10.97 21.62
N LEU A 269 -10.90 10.58 20.37
CA LEU A 269 -10.37 9.33 19.83
C LEU A 269 -8.84 9.36 19.70
N ILE A 270 -8.26 10.48 19.25
CA ILE A 270 -6.80 10.70 19.20
C ILE A 270 -6.19 10.65 20.61
N MET A 271 -6.88 11.22 21.61
CA MET A 271 -6.41 11.15 22.99
C MET A 271 -6.38 9.69 23.50
N ILE A 272 -7.41 8.89 23.20
CA ILE A 272 -7.46 7.47 23.60
C ILE A 272 -6.35 6.69 22.87
N SER A 273 -6.09 6.96 21.59
CA SER A 273 -5.06 6.27 20.82
C SER A 273 -3.64 6.48 21.34
N TYR A 274 -3.40 7.53 22.13
CA TYR A 274 -2.12 7.74 22.80
C TYR A 274 -1.83 6.68 23.87
N PHE A 275 -2.88 6.17 24.53
CA PHE A 275 -2.75 5.18 25.59
C PHE A 275 -2.93 3.73 25.11
N TYR A 276 -3.62 3.54 23.98
CA TYR A 276 -4.00 2.22 23.48
C TYR A 276 -3.56 2.01 22.03
N LYS A 277 -2.97 0.85 21.76
CA LYS A 277 -2.73 0.39 20.38
C LYS A 277 -4.00 -0.25 19.84
N PHE A 278 -4.55 0.30 18.77
CA PHE A 278 -5.75 -0.25 18.17
C PHE A 278 -5.41 -1.34 17.14
N SER A 279 -6.12 -2.45 17.26
CA SER A 279 -6.43 -3.30 16.11
C SER A 279 -7.62 -2.70 15.37
N ILE A 280 -7.86 -3.12 14.13
CA ILE A 280 -9.01 -2.63 13.35
C ILE A 280 -10.35 -2.88 14.08
N TRP A 281 -10.46 -3.98 14.82
CA TRP A 281 -11.67 -4.35 15.56
C TRP A 281 -11.82 -3.62 16.90
N THR A 282 -10.71 -3.32 17.57
CA THR A 282 -10.77 -2.49 18.78
C THR A 282 -11.03 -1.02 18.43
N LEU A 283 -10.49 -0.54 17.30
CA LEU A 283 -10.87 0.76 16.75
C LEU A 283 -12.37 0.81 16.45
N LEU A 284 -12.91 -0.22 15.77
CA LEU A 284 -14.34 -0.34 15.48
C LEU A 284 -15.17 -0.26 16.77
N PHE A 285 -14.79 -1.03 17.79
CA PHE A 285 -15.48 -1.03 19.08
C PHE A 285 -15.51 0.37 19.71
N VAL A 286 -14.36 1.06 19.76
CA VAL A 286 -14.29 2.42 20.34
C VAL A 286 -15.12 3.41 19.51
N VAL A 287 -15.01 3.36 18.18
CA VAL A 287 -15.82 4.20 17.28
C VAL A 287 -17.31 3.98 17.51
N VAL A 288 -17.76 2.72 17.61
CA VAL A 288 -19.17 2.40 17.89
C VAL A 288 -19.57 2.94 19.25
N VAL A 289 -18.81 2.67 20.32
CA VAL A 289 -19.10 3.12 21.70
C VAL A 289 -19.23 4.64 21.78
N LEU A 290 -18.30 5.38 21.17
CA LEU A 290 -18.34 6.84 21.14
C LEU A 290 -19.47 7.38 20.27
N SER A 291 -19.97 6.59 19.31
CA SER A 291 -21.07 6.98 18.41
C SER A 291 -22.45 6.51 18.89
N ILE A 292 -22.55 5.77 20.00
CA ILE A 292 -23.84 5.27 20.53
C ILE A 292 -24.80 6.42 20.79
N PHE A 293 -24.31 7.56 21.27
CA PHE A 293 -25.07 8.79 21.42
C PHE A 293 -24.79 9.73 20.26
N GLY A 294 -25.84 10.28 19.65
CA GLY A 294 -25.71 11.17 18.51
C GLY A 294 -27.04 11.60 17.90
N ALA A 295 -26.94 12.17 16.70
CA ALA A 295 -28.10 12.70 15.97
C ALA A 295 -29.17 11.64 15.68
N GLY A 296 -28.77 10.39 15.43
CA GLY A 296 -29.71 9.30 15.13
C GLY A 296 -30.68 9.02 16.28
N ILE A 297 -30.27 9.15 17.55
CA ILE A 297 -31.18 9.02 18.70
C ILE A 297 -32.31 10.04 18.60
N LYS A 298 -32.00 11.31 18.30
CA LYS A 298 -33.00 12.39 18.21
C LYS A 298 -34.02 12.09 17.10
N THR A 299 -33.53 11.68 15.94
CA THR A 299 -34.36 11.33 14.78
C THR A 299 -35.25 10.11 15.05
N TYR A 300 -34.68 9.03 15.56
CA TYR A 300 -35.41 7.79 15.83
C TYR A 300 -36.43 7.98 16.94
N ARG A 301 -36.08 8.75 17.98
CA ARG A 301 -36.98 9.08 19.08
C ARG A 301 -38.21 9.84 18.59
N ALA A 302 -38.02 10.84 17.72
CA ALA A 302 -39.15 11.58 17.14
C ALA A 302 -40.12 10.67 16.38
N MET A 303 -39.62 9.65 15.67
CA MET A 303 -40.46 8.65 15.00
C MET A 303 -41.17 7.73 15.99
N PHE A 304 -40.46 7.23 17.01
CA PHE A 304 -41.06 6.36 18.02
C PHE A 304 -42.14 7.07 18.86
N LEU A 305 -41.95 8.36 19.18
CA LEU A 305 -42.98 9.17 19.84
C LEU A 305 -44.26 9.27 18.99
N GLN A 306 -44.13 9.53 17.68
CA GLN A 306 -45.29 9.56 16.78
C GLN A 306 -46.01 8.21 16.70
N ILE A 307 -45.26 7.10 16.68
CA ILE A 307 -45.83 5.76 16.62
C ILE A 307 -46.54 5.39 17.93
N ARG A 308 -45.97 5.79 19.07
CA ARG A 308 -46.54 5.49 20.40
C ARG A 308 -47.96 6.03 20.56
N GLU A 309 -48.27 7.18 19.97
CA GLU A 309 -49.59 7.82 20.03
C GLU A 309 -50.61 7.25 19.02
N MET A 310 -50.29 6.15 18.32
CA MET A 310 -51.21 5.54 17.34
C MET A 310 -52.22 4.60 18.03
N SER A 311 -53.49 4.62 17.60
CA SER A 311 -54.58 3.86 18.24
C SER A 311 -54.37 2.34 18.30
N TYR A 312 -53.61 1.73 17.39
CA TYR A 312 -53.31 0.29 17.46
C TYR A 312 -52.32 -0.06 18.58
N ILE A 313 -51.50 0.90 19.02
CA ILE A 313 -50.63 0.73 20.19
C ILE A 313 -51.48 0.74 21.46
N GLU A 314 -52.43 1.67 21.58
CA GLU A 314 -53.41 1.71 22.67
C GLU A 314 -54.24 0.43 22.74
N ALA A 315 -54.72 -0.05 21.58
CA ALA A 315 -55.43 -1.32 21.50
C ALA A 315 -54.54 -2.49 21.97
N ALA A 316 -53.28 -2.57 21.53
CA ALA A 316 -52.35 -3.62 21.97
C ALA A 316 -52.11 -3.59 23.49
N GLN A 317 -52.05 -2.40 24.10
CA GLN A 317 -51.97 -2.24 25.56
C GLN A 317 -53.25 -2.75 26.24
N ALA A 318 -54.43 -2.40 25.72
CA ALA A 318 -55.72 -2.87 26.26
C ALA A 318 -55.88 -4.39 26.19
N TYR A 319 -55.31 -5.04 25.17
CA TYR A 319 -55.23 -6.51 25.04
C TYR A 319 -54.15 -7.16 25.92
N GLY A 320 -53.45 -6.39 26.77
CA GLY A 320 -52.46 -6.92 27.71
C GLY A 320 -51.11 -7.30 27.09
N ALA A 321 -50.74 -6.72 25.93
CA ALA A 321 -49.40 -6.93 25.39
C ALA A 321 -48.33 -6.33 26.32
N SER A 322 -47.28 -7.09 26.61
CA SER A 322 -46.17 -6.59 27.43
C SER A 322 -45.39 -5.47 26.73
N ASN A 323 -44.78 -4.57 27.50
CA ASN A 323 -43.98 -3.44 26.99
C ASN A 323 -42.95 -3.87 25.92
N ALA A 324 -42.18 -4.92 26.20
CA ALA A 324 -41.20 -5.45 25.26
C ALA A 324 -41.84 -5.98 23.97
N ARG A 325 -43.01 -6.63 24.08
CA ARG A 325 -43.78 -7.08 22.92
C ARG A 325 -44.24 -5.90 22.08
N ILE A 326 -44.70 -4.82 22.70
CA ILE A 326 -45.15 -3.60 22.00
C ILE A 326 -43.99 -2.97 21.23
N ILE A 327 -42.86 -2.74 21.90
CA ILE A 327 -41.67 -2.14 21.29
C ILE A 327 -41.19 -3.00 20.10
N ILE A 328 -40.95 -4.30 20.31
CA ILE A 328 -40.30 -5.15 19.31
C ILE A 328 -41.24 -5.53 18.16
N ARG A 329 -42.52 -5.81 18.44
CA ARG A 329 -43.45 -6.32 17.40
C ARG A 329 -44.29 -5.25 16.73
N TYR A 330 -44.48 -4.09 17.37
CA TYR A 330 -45.37 -3.05 16.84
C TYR A 330 -44.62 -1.76 16.49
N MET A 331 -43.72 -1.29 17.37
CA MET A 331 -43.03 -0.02 17.14
C MET A 331 -41.82 -0.16 16.21
N VAL A 332 -40.88 -1.06 16.53
CA VAL A 332 -39.62 -1.24 15.76
C VAL A 332 -39.89 -1.53 14.28
N PRO A 333 -40.78 -2.47 13.90
CA PRO A 333 -41.03 -2.78 12.49
C PRO A 333 -41.57 -1.59 11.69
N ARG A 334 -42.19 -0.62 12.36
CA ARG A 334 -42.73 0.58 11.73
C ARG A 334 -41.66 1.64 11.43
N VAL A 335 -40.55 1.64 12.16
CA VAL A 335 -39.42 2.57 11.96
C VAL A 335 -38.33 1.96 11.06
N LEU A 336 -38.22 0.63 11.00
CA LEU A 336 -37.24 -0.07 10.14
C LEU A 336 -37.21 0.41 8.67
N PRO A 337 -38.34 0.65 7.99
CA PRO A 337 -38.36 1.16 6.62
C PRO A 337 -37.57 2.47 6.43
N THR A 338 -37.49 3.30 7.48
CA THR A 338 -36.72 4.55 7.48
C THR A 338 -35.28 4.34 7.96
N ILE A 339 -35.05 3.43 8.90
CA ILE A 339 -33.71 3.19 9.46
C ILE A 339 -32.80 2.44 8.47
N ILE A 340 -33.33 1.47 7.74
CA ILE A 340 -32.53 0.63 6.82
C ILE A 340 -31.82 1.48 5.76
N PRO A 341 -32.49 2.39 5.02
CA PRO A 341 -31.80 3.28 4.10
C PRO A 341 -30.71 4.13 4.77
N ASN A 342 -30.98 4.64 5.97
CA ASN A 342 -30.00 5.44 6.73
C ASN A 342 -28.76 4.63 7.14
N ILE A 343 -28.92 3.35 7.48
CA ILE A 343 -27.78 2.45 7.73
C ILE A 343 -26.90 2.39 6.49
N VAL A 344 -27.49 2.09 5.33
CA VAL A 344 -26.76 1.98 4.05
C VAL A 344 -26.06 3.29 3.69
N LEU A 345 -26.75 4.43 3.83
CA LEU A 345 -26.20 5.76 3.55
C LEU A 345 -25.08 6.17 4.51
N SER A 346 -25.03 5.62 5.73
CA SER A 346 -23.98 5.92 6.70
C SER A 346 -22.69 5.11 6.48
N VAL A 347 -22.74 4.00 5.74
CA VAL A 347 -21.56 3.12 5.53
C VAL A 347 -20.37 3.91 4.97
N PRO A 348 -20.51 4.71 3.89
CA PRO A 348 -19.40 5.49 3.37
C PRO A 348 -18.78 6.44 4.38
N SER A 349 -19.59 7.05 5.26
CA SER A 349 -19.09 7.95 6.30
C SER A 349 -18.17 7.22 7.29
N PHE A 350 -18.50 5.99 7.68
CA PHE A 350 -17.64 5.20 8.57
C PHE A 350 -16.39 4.65 7.86
N VAL A 351 -16.49 4.28 6.58
CA VAL A 351 -15.31 3.91 5.78
C VAL A 351 -14.36 5.11 5.65
N PHE A 352 -14.89 6.29 5.36
CA PHE A 352 -14.11 7.52 5.28
C PHE A 352 -13.51 7.90 6.64
N LEU A 353 -14.27 7.70 7.73
CA LEU A 353 -13.77 7.94 9.08
C LEU A 353 -12.57 7.05 9.39
N GLU A 354 -12.61 5.75 9.09
CA GLU A 354 -11.45 4.86 9.25
C GLU A 354 -10.24 5.37 8.48
N ALA A 355 -10.43 5.79 7.23
CA ALA A 355 -9.36 6.32 6.40
C ALA A 355 -8.76 7.63 6.95
N ALA A 356 -9.61 8.55 7.42
CA ALA A 356 -9.18 9.78 8.06
C ALA A 356 -8.41 9.51 9.35
N LEU A 357 -8.88 8.56 10.15
CA LEU A 357 -8.22 8.16 11.40
C LEU A 357 -6.86 7.53 11.15
N ALA A 358 -6.72 6.68 10.12
CA ALA A 358 -5.43 6.11 9.74
C ALA A 358 -4.40 7.21 9.41
N ILE A 359 -4.78 8.22 8.63
CA ILE A 359 -3.91 9.36 8.28
C ILE A 359 -3.55 10.20 9.52
N LEU A 360 -4.46 10.32 10.49
CA LEU A 360 -4.22 11.01 11.76
C LEU A 360 -3.39 10.17 12.75
N GLY A 361 -2.91 8.99 12.35
CA GLY A 361 -2.11 8.09 13.20
C GLY A 361 -2.94 7.24 14.16
N VAL A 362 -4.27 7.21 13.99
CA VAL A 362 -5.24 6.45 14.80
C VAL A 362 -5.75 5.25 14.02
N GLY A 363 -4.83 4.39 13.58
CA GLY A 363 -5.15 3.20 12.79
C GLY A 363 -4.43 1.95 13.28
N ASP A 364 -4.86 0.80 12.78
CA ASP A 364 -4.16 -0.47 13.01
C ASP A 364 -2.86 -0.50 12.17
N PRO A 365 -1.68 -0.66 12.78
CA PRO A 365 -0.42 -0.67 12.06
C PRO A 365 -0.21 -1.92 11.19
N GLN A 366 -0.96 -3.00 11.41
CA GLN A 366 -0.82 -4.26 10.69
C GLN A 366 -1.92 -4.49 9.66
N ALA A 367 -3.10 -3.89 9.86
CA ALA A 367 -4.22 -4.05 8.94
C ALA A 367 -3.94 -3.38 7.59
N ILE A 368 -4.32 -4.06 6.53
CA ILE A 368 -4.30 -3.52 5.17
C ILE A 368 -5.67 -2.90 4.96
N THR A 369 -5.77 -1.58 5.07
CA THR A 369 -6.98 -0.82 4.72
C THR A 369 -6.63 0.24 3.69
N TRP A 370 -7.62 0.76 2.98
CA TRP A 370 -7.37 1.91 2.09
C TRP A 370 -6.92 3.14 2.86
N GLY A 371 -7.44 3.32 4.09
CA GLY A 371 -6.91 4.28 5.05
C GLY A 371 -5.42 4.14 5.28
N LYS A 372 -4.97 2.91 5.54
CA LYS A 372 -3.54 2.65 5.77
C LYS A 372 -2.68 2.93 4.54
N ILE A 373 -3.14 2.57 3.34
CA ILE A 373 -2.41 2.86 2.10
C ILE A 373 -2.31 4.39 1.89
N LEU A 374 -3.37 5.14 2.20
CA LEU A 374 -3.37 6.61 2.13
C LEU A 374 -2.45 7.25 3.17
N ASP A 375 -2.45 6.76 4.40
CA ASP A 375 -1.50 7.17 5.45
C ASP A 375 -0.05 6.96 5.00
N GLU A 376 0.25 5.79 4.45
CA GLU A 376 1.58 5.47 3.95
C GLU A 376 1.95 6.31 2.71
N ALA A 377 0.99 6.68 1.86
CA ALA A 377 1.23 7.62 0.77
C ALA A 377 1.53 9.03 1.32
N TYR A 378 0.74 9.49 2.29
CA TYR A 378 0.87 10.80 2.92
C TYR A 378 2.22 10.95 3.64
N SER A 379 2.52 10.05 4.58
CA SER A 379 3.79 10.03 5.32
C SER A 379 4.99 9.66 4.45
N GLY A 380 4.76 9.19 3.23
CA GLY A 380 5.78 8.90 2.22
C GLY A 380 6.11 10.09 1.33
N GLY A 381 5.40 11.21 1.50
CA GLY A 381 5.55 12.39 0.65
C GLY A 381 5.08 12.13 -0.79
N ALA A 382 4.17 11.17 -1.01
CA ALA A 382 3.75 10.77 -2.35
C ALA A 382 3.25 11.97 -3.19
N LEU A 383 2.51 12.89 -2.56
CA LEU A 383 2.02 14.09 -3.22
C LEU A 383 3.16 15.05 -3.63
N TYR A 384 4.16 15.22 -2.77
CA TYR A 384 5.29 16.12 -3.01
C TYR A 384 6.20 15.62 -4.14
N TRP A 385 6.41 14.31 -4.21
CA TRP A 385 7.28 13.67 -5.20
C TRP A 385 6.55 13.25 -6.49
N GLY A 386 5.25 13.54 -6.61
CA GLY A 386 4.47 13.24 -7.82
C GLY A 386 4.04 11.77 -7.97
N TYR A 387 4.07 10.97 -6.90
CA TYR A 387 3.58 9.59 -6.88
C TYR A 387 2.06 9.52 -6.72
N TYR A 388 1.32 10.22 -7.59
CA TYR A 388 -0.13 10.41 -7.48
C TYR A 388 -0.92 9.09 -7.50
N HIS A 389 -0.43 8.08 -8.21
CA HIS A 389 -1.07 6.75 -8.30
C HIS A 389 -1.30 6.11 -6.92
N TRP A 390 -0.37 6.32 -5.98
CA TRP A 390 -0.45 5.79 -4.61
C TRP A 390 -1.60 6.41 -3.81
N ILE A 391 -1.98 7.66 -4.11
CA ILE A 391 -3.08 8.37 -3.45
C ILE A 391 -4.40 8.14 -4.21
N LEU A 392 -4.37 8.33 -5.52
CA LEU A 392 -5.57 8.32 -6.35
C LEU A 392 -6.25 6.96 -6.39
N ALA A 393 -5.50 5.87 -6.41
CA ALA A 393 -6.06 4.53 -6.49
C ALA A 393 -6.94 4.15 -5.28
N PRO A 394 -6.46 4.22 -4.02
CA PRO A 394 -7.33 3.98 -2.86
C PRO A 394 -8.43 5.04 -2.70
N SER A 395 -8.17 6.30 -3.08
CA SER A 395 -9.19 7.36 -3.06
C SER A 395 -10.34 7.08 -4.03
N LEU A 396 -10.03 6.57 -5.23
CA LEU A 396 -11.05 6.20 -6.21
C LEU A 396 -11.92 5.05 -5.70
N CYS A 397 -11.35 4.07 -5.00
CA CYS A 397 -12.11 3.01 -4.34
C CYS A 397 -13.10 3.57 -3.31
N LEU A 398 -12.68 4.52 -2.47
CA LEU A 398 -13.56 5.20 -1.51
C LEU A 398 -14.72 5.91 -2.21
N VAL A 399 -14.44 6.63 -3.31
CA VAL A 399 -15.47 7.33 -4.09
C VAL A 399 -16.46 6.35 -4.72
N LEU A 400 -15.97 5.29 -5.38
CA LEU A 400 -16.82 4.31 -6.04
C LEU A 400 -17.76 3.60 -5.07
N ILE A 401 -17.26 3.24 -3.88
CA ILE A 401 -18.10 2.65 -2.82
C ILE A 401 -19.09 3.65 -2.26
N SER A 402 -18.67 4.90 -2.06
CA SER A 402 -19.59 5.96 -1.61
C SER A 402 -20.76 6.11 -2.58
N ILE A 403 -20.49 6.12 -3.89
CA ILE A 403 -21.52 6.17 -4.94
C ILE A 403 -22.39 4.90 -4.88
N GLY A 404 -21.80 3.71 -4.77
CA GLY A 404 -22.53 2.44 -4.73
C GLY A 404 -23.53 2.37 -3.56
N PHE A 405 -23.08 2.72 -2.34
CA PHE A 405 -23.94 2.75 -1.16
C PHE A 405 -24.96 3.90 -1.22
N ALA A 406 -24.62 5.05 -1.81
CA ALA A 406 -25.58 6.15 -2.01
C ALA A 406 -26.73 5.71 -2.92
N LEU A 407 -26.42 5.11 -4.08
CA LEU A 407 -27.42 4.60 -5.03
C LEU A 407 -28.29 3.51 -4.39
N MET A 408 -27.67 2.60 -3.63
CA MET A 408 -28.41 1.56 -2.90
C MET A 408 -29.33 2.17 -1.85
N GLY A 409 -28.84 3.13 -1.05
CA GLY A 409 -29.61 3.80 -0.01
C GLY A 409 -30.82 4.54 -0.57
N PHE A 410 -30.66 5.30 -1.65
CA PHE A 410 -31.78 5.98 -2.31
C PHE A 410 -32.79 5.02 -2.92
N THR A 411 -32.33 3.90 -3.47
CA THR A 411 -33.23 2.87 -4.01
C THR A 411 -34.05 2.22 -2.90
N LEU A 412 -33.39 1.87 -1.78
CA LEU A 412 -34.08 1.32 -0.61
C LEU A 412 -35.08 2.32 -0.04
N ASP A 413 -34.73 3.59 0.07
CA ASP A 413 -35.64 4.64 0.56
C ASP A 413 -36.90 4.74 -0.31
N ARG A 414 -36.76 4.71 -1.64
CA ARG A 414 -37.91 4.68 -2.56
C ARG A 414 -38.76 3.42 -2.42
N VAL A 415 -38.14 2.26 -2.19
CA VAL A 415 -38.86 0.99 -2.02
C VAL A 415 -39.66 0.99 -0.71
N PHE A 416 -39.06 1.50 0.36
CA PHE A 416 -39.62 1.50 1.72
C PHE A 416 -40.57 2.68 1.99
N ASN A 417 -40.43 3.79 1.28
CA ASN A 417 -41.29 4.96 1.43
C ASN A 417 -42.36 5.03 0.31
N PRO A 418 -43.61 4.63 0.58
CA PRO A 418 -44.66 4.63 -0.45
C PRO A 418 -44.99 6.03 -1.00
N ARG A 419 -44.70 7.10 -0.25
CA ARG A 419 -44.92 8.49 -0.71
C ARG A 419 -43.96 8.93 -1.81
N LEU A 420 -42.83 8.24 -1.99
CA LEU A 420 -41.83 8.53 -3.02
C LEU A 420 -42.03 7.71 -4.31
N ARG A 421 -43.06 6.84 -4.37
CA ARG A 421 -43.37 6.03 -5.57
C ARG A 421 -44.24 6.73 -6.60
N GLU A 422 -44.87 7.86 -6.26
CA GLU A 422 -45.84 8.57 -7.12
C GLU A 422 -45.22 9.70 -7.99
N ARG A 423 -43.90 9.82 -8.06
CA ARG A 423 -43.18 10.73 -8.96
C ARG A 423 -42.01 10.01 -9.59
#